data_AF-A0A724MF78-F1
#
_entry.id   AF-A0A724MF78-F1
#
_cell.length_a   1.000
_cell.length_b   1.000
_cell.length_c   1.000
_cell.angle_alpha   90.00
_cell.angle_beta   90.00
_cell.angle_gamma   90.00
#
_symmetry.space_group_name_H-M   'P 1'
#
loop_
_entity.id
_entity.type
_entity.pdbx_description
1 polymer ?
#
loop_
_entity_poly.entity_id
_entity_poly.type
_entity_poly.pdbx_seq_one_letter_code
_entity_poly.pdbx_strand_id
1 'polypeptide(L)'
;MAKVLNIYEQVDIERLSAFYPYRDKHGNPVLEESLEDYAKRTNQTANAVKRQADRLAIPIIQNEKNAKRRVNLYALFLKTIRHAEKYVKMTE
;
A
#
# COMPACT_ATOMS: atom_id res chain seq x y z
N MET A 1 31.94 0.51 12.58
CA MET A 1 30.49 0.55 12.84
C MET A 1 29.95 1.84 12.23
N ALA A 2 29.45 1.77 10.99
CA ALA A 2 28.89 2.95 10.33
C ALA A 2 27.48 3.19 10.86
N LYS A 3 27.28 4.32 11.54
CA LYS A 3 25.96 4.83 11.92
C LYS A 3 25.28 5.26 10.61
N VAL A 4 24.48 4.37 10.02
CA VAL A 4 23.70 4.70 8.83
C VAL A 4 22.77 5.85 9.22
N LEU A 5 22.99 7.00 8.57
CA LEU A 5 22.24 8.23 8.78
C LEU A 5 20.81 7.98 8.31
N ASN A 6 19.97 7.49 9.22
CA ASN A 6 18.53 7.33 9.05
C ASN A 6 17.84 8.70 9.13
N ILE A 7 18.16 9.58 8.18
CA ILE A 7 17.57 10.92 8.07
C ILE A 7 16.66 10.98 6.82
N TYR A 8 16.96 10.19 5.79
CA TYR A 8 16.12 10.09 4.60
C TYR A 8 14.79 9.36 4.86
N GLU A 9 14.76 8.38 5.76
CA GLU A 9 13.57 7.53 5.96
C GLU A 9 12.46 8.28 6.74
N GLN A 10 12.81 9.14 7.72
CA GLN A 10 11.81 9.91 8.47
C GLN A 10 11.24 11.09 7.68
N VAL A 11 12.07 11.81 6.91
CA VAL A 11 11.63 12.98 6.12
C VAL A 11 10.73 12.57 4.95
N ASP A 12 10.95 11.40 4.35
CA ASP A 12 10.07 10.89 3.30
C ASP A 12 8.74 10.39 3.86
N ILE A 13 8.71 9.73 5.03
CA ILE A 13 7.45 9.24 5.61
C ILE A 13 6.48 10.38 5.92
N GLU A 14 6.94 11.48 6.52
CA GLU A 14 6.08 12.64 6.81
C GLU A 14 5.58 13.30 5.52
N ARG A 15 6.44 13.48 4.52
CA ARG A 15 6.02 14.02 3.21
C ARG A 15 5.03 13.11 2.51
N LEU A 16 5.30 11.81 2.48
CA LEU A 16 4.44 10.80 1.88
C LEU A 16 3.10 10.67 2.62
N SER A 17 3.07 10.93 3.94
CA SER A 17 1.85 10.92 4.74
C SER A 17 0.82 11.97 4.29
N ALA A 18 1.29 13.12 3.78
CA ALA A 18 0.42 14.17 3.24
C ALA A 18 -0.31 13.70 1.98
N PHE A 19 0.34 12.88 1.16
CA PHE A 19 -0.21 12.33 -0.08
C PHE A 19 -0.90 10.97 0.10
N TYR A 20 -0.86 10.40 1.31
CA TYR A 20 -1.44 9.10 1.58
C TYR A 20 -2.98 9.16 1.50
N PRO A 21 -3.61 8.40 0.58
CA PRO A 21 -5.02 8.58 0.26
C PRO A 21 -5.95 7.73 1.14
N TYR A 22 -5.43 6.72 1.85
CA TYR A 22 -6.25 5.76 2.58
C TYR A 22 -6.50 6.23 4.01
N ARG A 23 -7.73 6.68 4.27
CA ARG A 23 -8.15 7.21 5.57
C ARG A 23 -9.44 6.56 6.04
N ASP A 24 -9.58 6.42 7.36
CA ASP A 24 -10.83 6.02 7.97
C ASP A 24 -11.84 7.17 7.99
N LYS A 25 -13.04 6.91 8.51
CA LYS A 25 -14.10 7.91 8.67
C LYS A 25 -13.73 9.11 9.57
N HIS A 26 -12.65 9.00 10.33
CA HIS A 26 -12.13 10.03 11.23
C HIS A 26 -10.90 10.76 10.65
N GLY A 27 -10.47 10.41 9.44
CA GLY A 27 -9.31 11.01 8.78
C GLY A 27 -7.96 10.37 9.16
N ASN A 28 -7.95 9.34 10.00
CA ASN A 28 -6.73 8.64 10.39
C ASN A 28 -6.23 7.74 9.26
N PRO A 29 -4.91 7.62 9.05
CA PRO A 29 -4.36 6.76 8.01
C PRO A 29 -4.67 5.29 8.27
N VAL A 30 -5.12 4.58 7.24
CA VAL A 30 -5.41 3.14 7.27
C VAL A 30 -4.36 2.40 6.46
N LEU A 31 -3.54 1.60 7.12
CA LEU A 31 -2.42 0.90 6.47
C LEU A 31 -2.84 -0.40 5.78
N GLU A 32 -3.95 -0.98 6.22
CA GLU A 32 -4.45 -2.27 5.71
C GLU A 32 -5.97 -2.40 5.82
N GLU A 33 -6.59 -3.00 4.81
CA GLU A 33 -8.03 -3.28 4.78
C GLU A 33 -8.31 -4.76 4.44
N SER A 34 -9.52 -5.23 4.73
CA SER A 34 -9.93 -6.58 4.35
C SER A 34 -10.02 -6.71 2.82
N LEU A 35 -9.95 -7.94 2.29
CA LEU A 35 -10.15 -8.16 0.85
C LEU A 35 -11.55 -7.69 0.40
N GLU A 36 -12.53 -7.83 1.29
CA GLU A 36 -13.92 -7.43 1.06
C GLU A 36 -14.07 -5.90 1.00
N ASP A 37 -13.42 -5.17 1.91
CA ASP A 37 -13.46 -3.70 1.91
C ASP A 37 -12.70 -3.14 0.71
N TYR A 38 -11.55 -3.73 0.37
CA TYR A 38 -10.81 -3.39 -0.86
C TYR A 38 -11.68 -3.61 -2.11
N ALA A 39 -12.42 -4.71 -2.17
CA ALA A 39 -13.32 -5.00 -3.28
C ALA A 39 -14.41 -3.93 -3.41
N LYS A 40 -15.06 -3.55 -2.30
CA LYS A 40 -16.05 -2.46 -2.29
C LYS A 40 -15.43 -1.13 -2.74
N ARG A 41 -14.29 -0.76 -2.18
CA ARG A 41 -13.62 0.51 -2.47
C ARG A 41 -13.18 0.63 -3.93
N THR A 42 -12.75 -0.48 -4.54
CA THR A 42 -12.30 -0.53 -5.93
C THR A 42 -13.40 -0.88 -6.93
N ASN A 43 -14.65 -1.02 -6.46
CA ASN A 43 -15.79 -1.45 -7.26
C ASN A 43 -15.53 -2.78 -8.01
N GLN A 44 -14.89 -3.74 -7.32
CA GLN A 44 -14.58 -5.07 -7.82
C GLN A 44 -15.36 -6.14 -7.05
N THR A 45 -15.54 -7.31 -7.66
CA THR A 45 -16.11 -8.45 -6.92
C THR A 45 -15.08 -9.02 -5.95
N ALA A 46 -15.54 -9.54 -4.80
CA ALA A 46 -14.65 -10.18 -3.82
C ALA A 46 -13.82 -11.33 -4.44
N ASN A 47 -14.39 -12.07 -5.40
CA ASN A 47 -13.68 -13.13 -6.11
C ASN A 47 -12.57 -12.59 -7.03
N ALA A 48 -12.77 -11.42 -7.66
CA ALA A 48 -11.72 -10.79 -8.47
C ALA A 48 -10.54 -10.37 -7.60
N VAL A 49 -10.80 -9.73 -6.45
CA VAL A 49 -9.77 -9.32 -5.50
C VAL A 49 -9.04 -10.52 -4.89
N LYS A 50 -9.77 -11.60 -4.53
CA LYS A 50 -9.14 -12.86 -4.09
C LYS A 50 -8.17 -13.41 -5.13
N ARG A 51 -8.58 -13.47 -6.41
CA ARG A 51 -7.69 -13.91 -7.50
C ARG A 51 -6.48 -13.00 -7.69
N GLN A 52 -6.63 -11.69 -7.50
CA GLN A 52 -5.48 -10.76 -7.54
C GLN A 52 -4.51 -11.03 -6.40
N ALA A 53 -5.02 -11.29 -5.19
CA ALA A 53 -4.21 -11.68 -4.05
C ALA A 53 -3.50 -13.02 -4.29
N ASP A 54 -4.20 -14.03 -4.80
CA ASP A 54 -3.64 -15.36 -5.12
C ASP A 54 -2.52 -15.26 -6.17
N ARG A 55 -2.65 -14.32 -7.13
CA ARG A 55 -1.67 -14.06 -8.19
C ARG A 55 -0.57 -13.07 -7.79
N LEU A 56 -0.54 -12.63 -6.52
CA LEU A 56 0.41 -11.62 -6.03
C LEU A 56 0.37 -10.29 -6.79
N ALA A 57 -0.76 -9.97 -7.45
CA ALA A 57 -0.94 -8.74 -8.20
C ALA A 57 -1.13 -7.53 -7.26
N ILE A 58 -1.75 -7.77 -6.10
CA ILE A 58 -1.89 -6.80 -5.01
C ILE A 58 -1.06 -7.26 -3.80
N PRO A 59 -0.39 -6.34 -3.08
CA PRO A 59 0.36 -6.67 -1.89
C PRO A 59 -0.59 -7.06 -0.76
N ILE A 60 -0.33 -8.21 -0.13
CA ILE A 60 -1.13 -8.74 0.98
C ILE A 60 -0.30 -8.94 2.23
N ILE A 61 -0.93 -8.77 3.39
CA ILE A 61 -0.41 -9.15 4.71
C ILE A 61 -1.17 -10.39 5.18
N GLN A 62 -0.41 -11.37 5.67
CA GLN A 62 -0.94 -12.58 6.28
C GLN A 62 0.02 -13.00 7.40
N ASN A 63 -0.40 -12.81 8.66
CA ASN A 63 0.48 -13.00 9.82
C ASN A 63 0.84 -14.47 10.06
N GLU A 64 -0.06 -15.39 9.71
CA GLU A 64 0.13 -16.84 9.91
C GLU A 64 -0.45 -17.63 8.74
N LYS A 65 0.02 -18.87 8.57
CA LYS A 65 -0.55 -19.79 7.56
C LYS A 65 -2.05 -19.95 7.82
N ASN A 66 -2.86 -19.65 6.79
CA ASN A 66 -4.34 -19.65 6.82
C ASN A 66 -4.99 -18.48 7.59
N ALA A 67 -4.23 -17.51 8.11
CA ALA A 67 -4.82 -16.30 8.67
C ALA A 67 -5.57 -15.49 7.61
N LYS A 68 -6.50 -14.64 8.05
CA LYS A 68 -7.21 -13.72 7.16
C LYS A 68 -6.20 -12.83 6.45
N ARG A 69 -6.31 -12.79 5.12
CA ARG A 69 -5.48 -11.94 4.27
C ARG A 69 -6.04 -10.53 4.27
N ARG A 70 -5.15 -9.54 4.42
CA ARG A 70 -5.48 -8.12 4.33
C ARG A 70 -4.69 -7.50 3.18
N VAL A 71 -5.26 -6.51 2.50
CA VAL A 71 -4.52 -5.76 1.49
C VAL A 71 -3.63 -4.74 2.20
N ASN A 72 -2.35 -4.72 1.85
CA ASN A 72 -1.41 -3.73 2.35
C ASN A 72 -1.53 -2.44 1.53
N LEU A 73 -2.34 -1.50 2.02
CA LEU A 73 -2.60 -0.23 1.35
C LEU A 73 -1.36 0.65 1.29
N TYR A 74 -0.51 0.58 2.31
CA TYR A 74 0.75 1.32 2.34
C TYR A 74 1.71 0.84 1.24
N ALA A 75 1.91 -0.47 1.10
CA ALA A 75 2.73 -1.02 0.02
C ALA A 75 2.17 -0.70 -1.36
N LEU A 76 0.83 -0.67 -1.52
CA LEU A 76 0.20 -0.29 -2.78
C LEU A 76 0.45 1.17 -3.12
N PHE A 77 0.38 2.07 -2.13
CA PHE A 77 0.73 3.48 -2.29
C PHE A 77 2.20 3.66 -2.70
N LEU A 78 3.14 3.03 -1.98
CA LEU A 78 4.58 3.12 -2.31
C LEU A 78 4.88 2.59 -3.72
N LYS A 79 4.22 1.51 -4.14
CA LYS A 79 4.35 0.97 -5.51
C LYS A 79 3.89 1.99 -6.55
N THR A 80 2.80 2.71 -6.29
CA THR A 80 2.29 3.77 -7.17
C THR A 80 3.26 4.94 -7.26
N ILE A 81 3.79 5.42 -6.13
CA ILE A 81 4.80 6.50 -6.11
C ILE A 81 6.03 6.09 -6.92
N ARG A 82 6.60 4.92 -6.66
CA ARG A 82 7.76 4.41 -7.40
C ARG A 82 7.48 4.26 -8.89
N HIS A 83 6.26 3.85 -9.26
CA HIS A 83 5.86 3.77 -10.65
C HIS A 83 5.81 5.17 -11.27
N ALA A 84 5.18 6.16 -10.61
CA ALA A 84 5.11 7.54 -11.08
C ALA A 84 6.51 8.18 -11.26
N GLU A 85 7.40 8.01 -10.28
CA GLU A 85 8.80 8.47 -10.35
C GLU A 85 9.53 7.92 -11.57
N LYS A 86 9.25 6.67 -11.95
CA LYS A 86 9.84 6.07 -13.14
C LYS A 86 9.43 6.81 -14.41
N TYR A 87 8.18 7.25 -14.54
CA TYR A 87 7.74 8.01 -15.72
C TYR A 87 8.38 9.38 -15.79
N VAL A 88 8.51 10.08 -14.66
CA VAL A 88 9.16 11.40 -14.62
C VAL A 88 10.61 11.30 -15.09
N LYS A 89 11.36 10.30 -14.62
CA LYS A 89 12.75 10.06 -15.04
C LYS A 89 12.90 9.61 -16.49
N MET A 90 11.84 9.13 -17.13
CA MET A 90 11.87 8.75 -18.55
C MET A 90 11.60 9.96 -19.47
N THR A 91 11.05 11.04 -18.94
CA THR A 91 10.74 12.28 -19.67
C THR A 91 11.79 13.37 -19.52
N GLU A 92 12.77 13.19 -18.62
CA GLU A 92 13.97 14.02 -18.48
C GLU A 92 15.11 13.50 -19.35
#